data_AF-A0A964WZ54-F1
#
_entry.id   AF-A0A964WZ54-F1
#
_cell.length_a   1.000
_cell.length_b   1.000
_cell.length_c   1.000
_cell.angle_alpha   90.00
_cell.angle_beta   90.00
_cell.angle_gamma   90.00
#
_symmetry.space_group_name_H-M   'P 1'
#
loop_
_entity.id
_entity.type
_entity.pdbx_description
1 polymer ?
#
loop_
_entity_poly.entity_id
_entity_poly.type
_entity_poly.pdbx_seq_one_letter_code
_entity_poly.pdbx_strand_id
1 'polypeptide(L)' 'MTKKIIQIVLFALGAGSIIYGVSHFFWLERIEEASNEPGLGGLAVWAIAWVLTFLGFLLIGIGILISRRE' A
#
# COMPACT_ATOMS: atom_id res chain seq x y z
N MET A 1 10.46 -16.26 19.82
CA MET A 1 11.22 -15.08 19.32
C MET A 1 10.96 -14.80 17.84
N THR A 2 10.95 -15.83 16.98
CA THR A 2 10.77 -15.74 15.52
C THR A 2 9.46 -15.06 15.07
N LYS A 3 8.33 -15.31 15.73
CA LYS A 3 7.03 -14.70 15.36
C LYS A 3 6.97 -13.18 15.54
N LYS A 4 7.60 -12.63 16.59
CA LYS A 4 7.68 -11.18 16.82
C LYS A 4 8.49 -10.49 15.72
N ILE A 5 9.59 -11.12 15.30
CA ILE A 5 10.41 -10.62 14.18
C ILE A 5 9.59 -10.63 12.88
N ILE A 6 8.87 -11.73 12.59
CA ILE A 6 7.98 -11.82 11.43
C ILE A 6 6.90 -10.73 11.46
N GLN A 7 6.27 -10.49 12.62
CA GLN A 7 5.28 -9.43 12.77
C GLN A 7 5.87 -8.04 12.49
N ILE A 8 7.07 -7.74 13.01
CA ILE A 8 7.74 -6.45 12.78
C ILE A 8 8.08 -6.28 11.30
N VAL A 9 8.57 -7.32 10.64
CA VAL A 9 8.90 -7.28 9.20
C VAL A 9 7.63 -7.07 8.37
N LEU A 10 6.55 -7.80 8.65
CA LEU A 10 5.27 -7.62 7.97
C LEU A 10 4.68 -6.23 8.20
N PHE A 11 4.86 -5.68 9.40
CA PHE A 11 4.40 -4.33 9.72
C PHE A 11 5.21 -3.27 8.97
N ALA A 12 6.53 -3.39 8.93
CA ALA A 12 7.41 -2.46 8.21
C ALA A 12 7.13 -2.49 6.70
N LEU A 13 7.02 -3.69 6.11
CA LEU A 13 6.69 -3.84 4.70
C LEU A 13 5.28 -3.31 4.40
N GLY A 14 4.30 -3.66 5.24
CA GLY A 14 2.93 -3.20 5.05
C GLY A 14 2.78 -1.69 5.15
N ALA A 15 3.41 -1.07 6.16
CA ALA A 15 3.44 0.39 6.29
C ALA A 15 4.12 1.06 5.10
N GLY A 16 5.25 0.50 4.63
CA GLY A 16 5.94 0.99 3.44
C GLY A 16 5.07 0.94 2.18
N SER A 17 4.36 -0.17 1.95
CA SER A 17 3.43 -0.30 0.82
C SER A 17 2.26 0.68 0.89
N ILE A 18 1.70 0.93 2.08
CA ILE A 18 0.64 1.93 2.27
C ILE A 18 1.16 3.33 1.95
N ILE A 19 2.29 3.73 2.53
CA ILE A 19 2.89 5.05 2.31
C ILE A 19 3.18 5.27 0.83
N TYR A 20 3.75 4.27 0.16
CA TYR A 20 4.08 4.36 -1.26
C TYR A 20 2.82 4.45 -2.13
N GLY A 21 1.83 3.60 -1.89
CA GLY A 21 0.54 3.63 -2.61
C GLY A 21 -0.18 4.97 -2.44
N VAL A 22 -0.29 5.47 -1.20
CA VAL A 22 -0.90 6.78 -0.90
C VAL A 22 -0.12 7.93 -1.55
N SER A 23 1.20 7.89 -1.51
CA SER A 23 2.03 8.93 -2.13
C SER A 23 1.88 8.96 -3.66
N HIS A 24 1.67 7.81 -4.29
CA HIS A 24 1.36 7.71 -5.72
C HIS A 24 0.00 8.30 -6.08
N PHE A 25 -1.02 8.19 -5.21
CA PHE A 25 -2.31 8.86 -5.43
C PHE A 25 -2.16 10.38 -5.51
N PHE A 26 -1.48 10.99 -4.54
CA PHE A 26 -1.28 12.44 -4.54
C PHE A 26 -0.47 12.93 -5.75
N TRP A 27 0.50 12.13 -6.20
CA TRP A 27 1.27 12.45 -7.40
C TRP A 27 0.43 12.37 -8.67
N LEU A 28 -0.41 11.34 -8.78
CA LEU A 28 -1.32 11.15 -9.91
C LEU A 28 -2.37 12.24 -10.00
N GLU A 29 -3.03 12.54 -8.88
CA GLU A 29 -4.05 13.59 -8.81
C GLU A 29 -3.48 14.93 -9.28
N ARG A 30 -2.24 15.25 -8.86
CA ARG A 30 -1.53 16.45 -9.30
C ARG A 30 -1.17 16.44 -10.79
N ILE A 31 -0.90 15.27 -11.37
CA ILE A 31 -0.63 15.13 -12.82
C ILE A 31 -1.93 15.26 -13.62
N GLU A 32 -3.02 14.62 -13.19
CA GLU A 32 -4.33 14.71 -13.83
C GLU A 32 -4.88 16.15 -13.80
N GLU A 33 -4.75 16.84 -12.66
CA GLU A 33 -5.10 18.27 -12.53
C GLU A 33 -4.27 19.15 -13.50
N ALA A 34 -3.00 18.80 -13.72
CA ALA A 34 -2.13 19.57 -14.60
C ALA A 34 -2.32 19.26 -16.09
N SER A 35 -2.71 18.02 -16.46
CA SER A 35 -2.84 17.61 -17.85
C SER A 35 -4.24 17.85 -18.42
N ASN A 36 -5.28 17.94 -17.58
CA ASN A 36 -6.68 18.09 -18.00
C ASN A 36 -7.17 16.96 -18.96
N GLU A 37 -6.43 15.86 -19.06
CA GLU A 37 -6.74 14.70 -19.91
C GLU A 37 -6.85 13.45 -19.03
N PRO A 38 -8.06 12.93 -18.77
CA PRO A 38 -8.24 11.67 -18.07
C PRO A 38 -7.84 10.51 -19.00
N GLY A 39 -6.57 10.12 -18.96
CA GLY A 39 -6.02 9.05 -19.77
C GLY A 39 -6.02 7.69 -19.07
N LEU A 40 -6.14 6.59 -19.84
CA LEU A 40 -5.98 5.20 -19.39
C LEU A 40 -4.70 4.93 -18.59
N GLY A 41 -3.65 5.72 -18.82
CA GLY A 41 -2.42 5.70 -18.02
C GLY A 41 -2.64 6.11 -16.57
N GLY A 42 -3.50 7.11 -16.32
CA GLY A 42 -3.92 7.50 -14.98
C GLY A 42 -4.60 6.34 -14.25
N LEU A 43 -5.57 5.69 -14.91
CA LEU A 43 -6.29 4.53 -14.36
C LEU A 43 -5.39 3.36 -13.98
N ALA A 44 -4.41 3.00 -14.81
CA ALA A 44 -3.50 1.90 -14.51
C ALA A 44 -2.63 2.20 -13.28
N VAL A 45 -2.13 3.43 -13.17
CA VAL A 45 -1.33 3.85 -12.00
C VAL A 45 -2.22 3.99 -10.76
N TRP A 46 -3.48 4.44 -10.92
CA TRP A 46 -4.49 4.51 -9.86
C TRP A 46 -4.80 3.11 -9.30
N ALA A 47 -4.97 2.13 -10.18
CA ALA A 47 -5.17 0.75 -9.80
C ALA A 47 -3.95 0.17 -9.05
N ILE A 48 -2.73 0.44 -9.51
CA ILE A 48 -1.50 0.00 -8.85
C ILE A 48 -1.38 0.60 -7.45
N ALA A 49 -1.70 1.88 -7.29
CA ALA A 49 -1.68 2.55 -6.01
C ALA A 49 -2.65 1.91 -5.01
N TRP A 50 -3.89 1.60 -5.43
CA TRP A 50 -4.86 0.87 -4.59
C TRP A 50 -4.39 -0.53 -4.23
N VAL A 51 -3.83 -1.26 -5.20
CA VAL A 51 -3.32 -2.61 -4.97
C VAL A 51 -2.19 -2.59 -3.93
N LEU A 52 -1.27 -1.63 -4.00
CA LEU A 52 -0.18 -1.47 -3.03
C LEU A 52 -0.69 -1.11 -1.64
N THR A 53 -1.65 -0.19 -1.55
CA THR A 53 -2.28 0.17 -0.28
C THR A 53 -3.01 -1.02 0.33
N PHE A 54 -3.79 -1.76 -0.47
CA PHE A 54 -4.53 -2.94 0.00
C PHE A 54 -3.59 -4.07 0.43
N LEU A 55 -2.53 -4.31 -0.34
CA LEU A 55 -1.49 -5.27 0.01
C LEU A 55 -0.83 -4.91 1.34
N GLY A 56 -0.57 -3.62 1.59
CA GLY A 56 0.00 -3.17 2.84
C GLY A 56 -0.90 -3.44 4.05
N PHE A 57 -2.21 -3.18 3.92
CA PHE A 57 -3.19 -3.56 4.95
C PHE A 57 -3.25 -5.08 5.16
N LEU A 58 -3.20 -5.86 4.08
CA LEU A 58 -3.19 -7.32 4.15
C LEU A 58 -1.97 -7.83 4.94
N LEU A 59 -0.77 -7.32 4.66
CA LEU A 59 0.46 -7.70 5.35
C LEU A 59 0.39 -7.39 6.85
N ILE A 60 -0.12 -6.21 7.21
CA ILE A 60 -0.33 -5.84 8.62
C ILE A 60 -1.36 -6.78 9.27
N GLY A 61 -2.48 -7.04 8.60
CA GLY A 61 -3.53 -7.93 9.07
C GLY A 61 -3.02 -9.37 9.31
N ILE A 62 -2.22 -9.91 8.37
CA ILE A 62 -1.56 -11.21 8.52
C ILE A 62 -0.61 -11.19 9.71
N GLY A 63 0.20 -10.14 9.86
CA GLY A 63 1.10 -9.98 11.01
C GLY A 63 0.37 -10.01 12.35
N ILE A 64 -0.79 -9.35 12.44
CA ILE A 64 -1.65 -9.35 13.63
C ILE A 64 -2.26 -10.73 13.87
N LEU A 65 -2.76 -11.39 12.82
CA LEU A 65 -3.35 -12.74 12.89
C LEU A 65 -2.34 -13.77 13.40
N ILE A 66 -1.09 -13.71 12.93
CA ILE A 66 0.00 -14.58 13.39
C ILE A 66 0.29 -14.35 14.88
N SER A 67 0.19 -13.10 15.35
CA SER A 67 0.41 -12.71 16.75
C SER A 67 -0.73 -13.15 17.68
N ARG A 68 -1.97 -13.24 17.17
CA ARG A 68 -3.18 -13.58 17.94
C ARG A 68 -3.48 -15.08 18.11
N ARG A 69 -2.76 -15.98 17.44
CA ARG A 69 -2.93 -17.45 17.60
C ARG A 69 -2.14 -18.02 18.79
N GLU A 70 -1.95 -17.22 19.84
CA GLU A 70 -1.38 -17.60 21.15
C GLU A 70 -2.44 -17.42 22.21
#